data_AF-A0A3D8JSH5-F1
#
_entry.id   AF-A0A3D8JSH5-F1
#
_cell.length_a   1.000
_cell.length_b   1.000
_cell.length_c   1.000
_cell.angle_alpha   90.00
_cell.angle_beta   90.00
_cell.angle_gamma   90.00
#
_symmetry.space_group_name_H-M   'P 1'
#
loop_
_entity.id
_entity.type
_entity.pdbx_description
1 polymer ?
#
loop_
_entity_poly.entity_id
_entity_poly.type
_entity_poly.pdbx_seq_one_letter_code
_entity_poly.pdbx_strand_id
1 'polypeptide(L)'
;MKRTAFLFLYLLIGLAAGRAFAAKPLFDNETEDPTNGWSHVTPAFAKVLMKHEAQLQDLSGFAEAGEIPKDASTRLVQKAVPIGLHGQKVLYVRPTLEPYFTPFYGAHIFQHWLVLNGHIFYEDSSDGFRVLSSAHDGMRDIEETQCTAVDCNSMRLKFDRKSRSYKAASCREAPALDKNKTKPCGLGQ
;
A
#
# COMPACT_ATOMS: atom_id res chain seq x y z
N MET A 1 9.58 61.22 47.04
CA MET A 1 9.34 59.77 47.24
C MET A 1 9.43 59.08 45.88
N LYS A 2 10.14 57.94 45.86
CA LYS A 2 10.69 57.28 44.67
C LYS A 2 9.81 56.12 44.19
N ARG A 3 9.74 55.98 42.86
CA ARG A 3 9.63 54.75 42.05
C ARG A 3 8.29 54.00 42.07
N THR A 4 7.60 54.04 40.93
CA THR A 4 6.67 52.98 40.51
C THR A 4 7.25 52.35 39.25
N ALA A 5 7.65 51.08 39.37
CA ALA A 5 8.31 50.31 38.33
C ALA A 5 7.29 49.81 37.31
N PHE A 6 7.53 50.09 36.03
CA PHE A 6 6.86 49.45 34.90
C PHE A 6 7.31 47.98 34.82
N LEU A 7 6.41 47.04 35.10
CA LEU A 7 6.63 45.62 34.87
C LEU A 7 6.52 45.35 33.37
N PHE A 8 7.66 45.04 32.74
CA PHE A 8 7.72 44.44 31.40
C PHE A 8 7.21 43.00 31.48
N LEU A 9 6.00 42.76 30.97
CA LEU A 9 5.45 41.42 30.77
C LEU A 9 6.04 40.86 29.47
N TYR A 10 7.09 40.03 29.58
CA TYR A 10 7.66 39.29 28.47
C TYR A 10 6.68 38.22 27.99
N LEU A 11 6.11 38.43 26.79
CA LEU A 11 5.36 37.44 26.05
C LEU A 11 6.34 36.42 25.45
N LEU A 12 6.59 35.33 26.16
CA LEU A 12 7.31 34.16 25.63
C LEU A 12 6.40 33.42 24.64
N ILE A 13 6.50 33.77 23.36
CA ILE A 13 5.95 32.97 22.27
C ILE A 13 6.84 31.72 22.14
N GLY A 14 6.49 30.67 22.88
CA GLY A 14 7.08 29.35 22.70
C GLY A 14 6.68 28.81 21.33
N LEU A 15 7.57 28.93 20.34
CA LEU A 15 7.52 28.08 19.15
C LEU A 15 7.76 26.63 19.59
N ALA A 16 6.69 25.94 19.96
CA ALA A 16 6.68 24.50 19.96
C ALA A 16 6.79 24.06 18.49
N ALA A 17 8.03 23.86 18.03
CA ALA A 17 8.30 23.11 16.81
C ALA A 17 7.85 21.67 17.06
N GLY A 18 6.54 21.44 16.90
CA GLY A 18 5.95 20.11 16.96
C GLY A 18 6.61 19.29 15.87
N ARG A 19 7.47 18.34 16.26
CA ARG A 19 7.88 17.26 15.37
C ARG A 19 6.60 16.55 14.94
N ALA A 20 6.18 16.77 13.70
CA ALA A 20 5.11 16.01 13.09
C ALA A 20 5.59 14.56 12.99
N PHE A 21 5.25 13.75 13.99
CA PHE A 21 5.40 12.31 13.87
C PHE A 21 4.55 11.88 12.70
N ALA A 22 5.17 11.28 11.68
CA ALA A 22 4.45 10.68 10.57
C ALA A 22 3.46 9.68 11.17
N ALA A 23 2.17 9.89 10.93
CA ALA A 23 1.14 9.02 11.49
C ALA A 23 1.37 7.59 11.01
N LYS A 24 1.34 6.63 11.95
CA LYS A 24 1.47 5.20 11.64
C LYS A 24 0.38 4.80 10.61
N PRO A 25 0.73 4.00 9.58
CA PRO A 25 -0.28 3.48 8.66
C PRO A 25 -1.33 2.64 9.41
N LEU A 26 -2.56 2.67 8.90
CA LEU A 26 -3.67 1.86 9.42
C LEU A 26 -3.57 0.39 9.01
N PHE A 27 -2.87 0.15 7.91
CA PHE A 27 -2.52 -1.16 7.38
C PHE A 27 -1.25 -1.01 6.55
N ASP A 28 -0.35 -1.97 6.66
CA ASP A 28 0.89 -2.06 5.92
C ASP A 28 1.14 -3.52 5.54
N ASN A 29 1.68 -3.71 4.34
CA ASN A 29 2.05 -5.03 3.85
C ASN A 29 3.16 -4.95 2.80
N GLU A 30 4.22 -5.73 2.98
CA GLU A 30 5.39 -5.80 2.10
C GLU A 30 5.48 -7.15 1.38
N THR A 31 6.30 -7.26 0.34
CA THR A 31 6.44 -8.47 -0.50
C THR A 31 6.63 -9.74 0.31
N GLU A 32 7.52 -9.69 1.30
CA GLU A 32 7.92 -10.84 2.11
C GLU A 32 7.05 -11.05 3.36
N ASP A 33 6.03 -10.22 3.56
CA ASP A 33 5.18 -10.35 4.74
C ASP A 33 4.35 -11.64 4.68
N PRO A 34 4.27 -12.37 5.81
CA PRO A 34 3.45 -13.57 5.89
C PRO A 34 1.97 -13.25 5.79
N THR A 35 1.21 -14.14 5.15
CA THR A 35 -0.24 -14.03 4.98
C THR A 35 -1.04 -15.02 5.84
N ASN A 36 -0.41 -15.53 6.90
CA ASN A 36 -1.03 -16.48 7.83
C ASN A 36 -2.34 -15.90 8.42
N GLY A 37 -3.41 -16.71 8.39
CA GLY A 37 -4.73 -16.33 8.89
C GLY A 37 -5.54 -15.43 7.94
N TRP A 38 -5.04 -15.14 6.74
CA TRP A 38 -5.84 -14.49 5.70
C TRP A 38 -6.76 -15.52 5.06
N SER A 39 -7.92 -15.08 4.58
CA SER A 39 -8.86 -15.99 3.92
C SER A 39 -8.45 -16.17 2.47
N HIS A 40 -8.55 -17.37 1.92
CA HIS A 40 -8.44 -17.55 0.46
C HIS A 40 -9.60 -16.85 -0.25
N VAL A 41 -9.34 -16.42 -1.49
CA VAL A 41 -10.41 -15.99 -2.40
C VAL A 41 -11.21 -17.21 -2.88
N THR A 42 -12.40 -17.00 -3.44
CA THR A 42 -13.11 -18.12 -4.07
C THR A 42 -12.47 -18.49 -5.41
N PRO A 43 -12.59 -19.74 -5.90
CA PRO A 43 -12.07 -20.12 -7.22
C PRO A 43 -12.61 -19.28 -8.38
N ALA A 44 -13.89 -18.90 -8.34
CA ALA A 44 -14.48 -18.02 -9.35
C ALA A 44 -13.83 -16.64 -9.31
N PHE A 45 -13.56 -16.10 -8.12
CA PHE A 45 -12.94 -14.79 -7.97
C PHE A 45 -11.46 -14.79 -8.34
N ALA A 46 -10.73 -15.85 -8.00
CA ALA A 46 -9.35 -16.06 -8.44
C ALA A 46 -9.23 -15.96 -9.97
N LYS A 47 -10.13 -16.62 -10.70
CA LYS A 47 -10.16 -16.56 -12.18
C LYS A 47 -10.41 -15.16 -12.74
N VAL A 48 -11.15 -14.31 -12.04
CA VAL A 48 -11.39 -12.91 -12.45
C VAL A 48 -10.15 -12.05 -12.24
N LEU A 49 -9.39 -12.32 -11.18
CA LEU A 49 -8.16 -11.59 -10.85
C LEU A 49 -6.98 -12.00 -11.75
N MET A 50 -6.92 -13.28 -12.12
CA MET A 50 -5.86 -13.84 -12.96
C MET A 50 -6.10 -13.50 -14.43
N LYS A 51 -5.53 -12.38 -14.89
CA LYS A 51 -5.72 -11.86 -16.25
C LYS A 51 -4.75 -12.44 -17.27
N HIS A 52 -3.55 -12.84 -16.84
CA HIS A 52 -2.53 -13.35 -17.74
C HIS A 52 -2.60 -14.87 -17.83
N GLU A 53 -2.37 -15.40 -19.03
CA GLU A 53 -2.37 -16.85 -19.26
C GLU A 53 -1.38 -17.57 -18.35
N ALA A 54 -0.20 -17.00 -18.12
CA ALA A 54 0.80 -17.54 -17.17
C ALA A 54 0.27 -17.67 -15.73
N GLN A 55 -0.73 -16.87 -15.34
CA GLN A 55 -1.35 -16.97 -14.01
C GLN A 55 -2.40 -18.08 -13.95
N LEU A 56 -2.99 -18.40 -15.11
CA LEU A 56 -4.04 -19.40 -15.28
C LEU A 56 -3.49 -20.81 -15.59
N GLN A 57 -2.27 -20.91 -16.10
CA GLN A 57 -1.66 -22.18 -16.47
C GLN A 57 -1.31 -23.06 -15.25
N ASP A 58 -1.32 -24.37 -15.47
CA ASP A 58 -0.75 -25.38 -14.56
C ASP A 58 0.76 -25.32 -14.71
N LEU A 59 1.39 -24.56 -13.81
CA LEU A 59 2.82 -24.25 -13.85
C LEU A 59 3.60 -25.08 -12.82
N SER A 60 3.32 -26.38 -12.74
CA SER A 60 4.03 -27.30 -11.84
C SER A 60 5.57 -27.28 -11.98
N GLY A 61 6.11 -26.69 -13.06
CA GLY A 61 7.55 -26.43 -13.26
C GLY A 61 8.08 -25.09 -12.72
N PHE A 62 7.24 -24.23 -12.16
CA PHE A 62 7.61 -22.93 -11.57
C PHE A 62 7.56 -22.92 -10.04
N ALA A 63 7.37 -24.09 -9.41
CA ALA A 63 7.46 -24.20 -7.96
C ALA A 63 8.94 -24.11 -7.56
N GLU A 64 9.32 -23.02 -6.90
CA GLU A 64 10.67 -22.90 -6.32
C GLU A 64 10.87 -23.92 -5.17
N ALA A 65 9.77 -24.35 -4.52
CA ALA A 65 9.72 -25.51 -3.64
C ALA A 65 8.30 -26.09 -3.53
N GLY A 66 8.18 -27.43 -3.51
CA GLY A 66 6.91 -28.14 -3.27
C GLY A 66 6.00 -28.29 -4.49
N GLU A 67 4.83 -28.90 -4.28
CA GLU A 67 3.77 -28.96 -5.31
C GLU A 67 2.93 -27.69 -5.24
N ILE A 68 2.84 -26.92 -6.33
CA ILE A 68 1.84 -25.83 -6.43
C ILE A 68 0.46 -26.48 -6.56
N PRO A 69 -0.50 -26.20 -5.67
CA PRO A 69 -1.85 -26.71 -5.83
C PRO A 69 -2.46 -26.26 -7.16
N LYS A 70 -3.15 -27.19 -7.82
CA LYS A 70 -3.85 -26.93 -9.09
C LYS A 70 -4.99 -25.93 -8.95
N ASP A 71 -5.50 -25.75 -7.73
CA ASP A 71 -6.57 -24.81 -7.45
C ASP A 71 -6.01 -23.37 -7.37
N ALA A 72 -6.33 -22.57 -8.38
CA ALA A 72 -6.00 -21.15 -8.43
C ALA A 72 -6.43 -20.37 -7.18
N SER A 73 -7.48 -20.79 -6.46
CA SER A 73 -7.93 -20.13 -5.24
C SER A 73 -6.90 -20.18 -4.11
N THR A 74 -6.03 -21.17 -4.08
CA THR A 74 -4.99 -21.30 -3.05
C THR A 74 -3.85 -20.32 -3.26
N ARG A 75 -3.71 -19.74 -4.46
CA ARG A 75 -2.62 -18.82 -4.81
C ARG A 75 -2.86 -17.39 -4.36
N LEU A 76 -4.10 -17.06 -4.01
CA LEU A 76 -4.52 -15.71 -3.66
C LEU A 76 -5.23 -15.72 -2.31
N VAL A 77 -4.93 -14.72 -1.50
CA VAL A 77 -5.50 -14.49 -0.18
C VAL A 77 -6.02 -13.07 -0.08
N GLN A 78 -7.01 -12.89 0.79
CA GLN A 78 -7.70 -11.64 0.98
C GLN A 78 -7.87 -11.32 2.47
N LYS A 79 -7.87 -10.01 2.75
CA LYS A 79 -8.12 -9.46 4.08
C LYS A 79 -8.93 -8.18 3.99
N ALA A 80 -9.87 -7.98 4.91
CA ALA A 80 -10.57 -6.70 5.01
C ALA A 80 -9.60 -5.64 5.56
N VAL A 81 -9.50 -4.51 4.86
CA VAL A 81 -8.59 -3.41 5.21
C VAL A 81 -9.37 -2.11 5.46
N PRO A 82 -8.87 -1.22 6.34
CA PRO A 82 -9.60 -0.01 6.75
C PRO A 82 -9.52 1.12 5.71
N ILE A 83 -9.79 0.83 4.44
CA ILE A 83 -9.74 1.79 3.32
C ILE A 83 -11.07 2.51 3.14
N GLY A 84 -12.17 1.77 3.14
CA GLY A 84 -13.50 2.34 2.96
C GLY A 84 -13.92 3.17 4.17
N LEU A 85 -14.41 4.38 3.94
CA LEU A 85 -15.07 5.16 5.00
C LEU A 85 -16.53 4.74 5.14
N HIS A 86 -17.14 5.11 6.27
CA HIS A 86 -18.56 4.87 6.56
C HIS A 86 -18.97 3.39 6.48
N GLY A 87 -18.08 2.48 6.91
CA GLY A 87 -18.37 1.05 6.97
C GLY A 87 -18.26 0.32 5.64
N GLN A 88 -17.76 0.97 4.57
CA GLN A 88 -17.47 0.27 3.32
C GLN A 88 -16.37 -0.77 3.53
N LYS A 89 -16.73 -2.04 3.34
CA LYS A 89 -15.80 -3.16 3.45
C LYS A 89 -15.01 -3.30 2.15
N VAL A 90 -13.74 -2.92 2.19
CA VAL A 90 -12.78 -3.13 1.09
C VAL A 90 -11.93 -4.35 1.42
N LEU A 91 -11.78 -5.25 0.46
CA LEU A 91 -10.87 -6.38 0.54
C LEU A 91 -9.57 -6.00 -0.17
N TYR A 92 -8.46 -6.19 0.51
CA TYR A 92 -7.12 -6.22 -0.07
C TYR A 92 -6.81 -7.67 -0.42
N VAL A 93 -6.43 -7.90 -1.67
CA VAL A 93 -6.11 -9.23 -2.20
C VAL A 93 -4.66 -9.22 -2.67
N ARG A 94 -3.93 -10.30 -2.39
CA ARG A 94 -2.58 -10.52 -2.87
C ARG A 94 -2.27 -12.01 -3.01
N PRO A 95 -1.16 -12.38 -3.66
CA PRO A 95 -0.68 -13.74 -3.69
C PRO A 95 -0.21 -14.24 -2.32
N THR A 96 -0.32 -15.54 -2.12
CA THR A 96 0.29 -16.25 -0.99
C THR A 96 1.79 -16.30 -1.14
N LEU A 97 2.51 -16.12 -0.03
CA LEU A 97 3.96 -16.34 0.01
C LEU A 97 4.32 -17.83 -0.03
N GLU A 98 3.46 -18.68 0.54
CA GLU A 98 3.66 -20.13 0.61
C GLU A 98 2.36 -20.85 0.21
N PRO A 99 2.36 -21.62 -0.91
CA PRO A 99 3.46 -21.78 -1.86
C PRO A 99 3.70 -20.51 -2.67
N TYR A 100 4.99 -20.21 -2.93
CA TYR A 100 5.39 -19.10 -3.77
C TYR A 100 5.03 -19.37 -5.24
N PHE A 101 4.41 -18.40 -5.91
CA PHE A 101 3.98 -18.54 -7.30
C PHE A 101 4.50 -17.37 -8.14
N THR A 102 5.69 -17.56 -8.72
CA THR A 102 6.49 -16.55 -9.43
C THR A 102 5.71 -15.66 -10.40
N PRO A 103 4.69 -16.11 -11.16
CA PRO A 103 3.95 -15.22 -12.06
C PRO A 103 3.21 -14.04 -11.43
N PHE A 104 3.01 -14.02 -10.10
CA PHE A 104 2.47 -12.84 -9.41
C PHE A 104 3.54 -11.91 -8.82
N TYR A 105 4.81 -12.28 -8.98
CA TYR A 105 5.94 -11.61 -8.36
C TYR A 105 6.93 -11.13 -9.43
N GLY A 106 7.52 -9.97 -9.20
CA GLY A 106 8.73 -9.54 -9.90
C GLY A 106 9.97 -9.82 -9.03
N ALA A 107 11.10 -9.17 -9.33
CA ALA A 107 12.32 -9.36 -8.55
C ALA A 107 12.13 -9.08 -7.05
N HIS A 108 11.37 -8.03 -6.71
CA HIS A 108 11.08 -7.62 -5.34
C HIS A 108 9.63 -7.16 -5.12
N ILE A 109 8.78 -7.21 -6.15
CA ILE A 109 7.39 -6.71 -6.11
C ILE A 109 6.39 -7.86 -6.13
N PHE A 110 5.18 -7.59 -5.65
CA PHE A 110 4.04 -8.50 -5.76
C PHE A 110 2.80 -7.76 -6.28
N GLN A 111 1.99 -8.47 -7.06
CA GLN A 111 0.68 -7.97 -7.50
C GLN A 111 -0.30 -7.87 -6.34
N HIS A 112 -1.18 -6.88 -6.36
CA HIS A 112 -2.23 -6.74 -5.38
C HIS A 112 -3.44 -5.97 -5.92
N TRP A 113 -4.59 -6.17 -5.29
CA TRP A 113 -5.87 -5.61 -5.73
C TRP A 113 -6.67 -5.06 -4.57
N LEU A 114 -7.45 -4.00 -4.82
CA LEU A 114 -8.53 -3.55 -3.94
C LEU A 114 -9.88 -3.84 -4.55
N VAL A 115 -10.72 -4.47 -3.74
CA VAL A 115 -11.99 -5.03 -4.17
C VAL A 115 -13.10 -4.49 -3.29
N LEU A 116 -14.13 -3.92 -3.92
CA LEU A 116 -15.33 -3.44 -3.26
C LEU A 116 -16.55 -4.03 -3.97
N ASN A 117 -17.43 -4.70 -3.21
CA ASN A 117 -18.63 -5.35 -3.74
C ASN A 117 -18.34 -6.30 -4.91
N GLY A 118 -17.23 -7.02 -4.87
CA GLY A 118 -16.79 -7.94 -5.93
C GLY A 118 -16.16 -7.27 -7.16
N HIS A 119 -16.05 -5.94 -7.17
CA HIS A 119 -15.41 -5.20 -8.26
C HIS A 119 -14.00 -4.76 -7.87
N ILE A 120 -13.05 -5.03 -8.76
CA ILE A 120 -11.69 -4.49 -8.68
C ILE A 120 -11.77 -3.02 -9.09
N PHE A 121 -11.39 -2.12 -8.20
CA PHE A 121 -11.33 -0.68 -8.49
C PHE A 121 -9.90 -0.12 -8.40
N TYR A 122 -8.96 -0.97 -7.99
CA TYR A 122 -7.54 -0.69 -7.97
C TYR A 122 -6.75 -1.99 -8.12
N GLU A 123 -5.66 -1.92 -8.86
CA GLU A 123 -4.75 -3.02 -9.17
C GLU A 123 -3.39 -2.43 -9.51
N ASP A 124 -2.34 -2.94 -8.87
CA ASP A 124 -0.96 -2.57 -9.19
C ASP A 124 0.02 -3.65 -8.69
N SER A 125 1.31 -3.40 -8.82
CA SER A 125 2.40 -4.18 -8.23
C SER A 125 3.38 -3.27 -7.49
N SER A 126 3.79 -3.67 -6.29
CA SER A 126 4.70 -2.88 -5.46
C SER A 126 5.51 -3.77 -4.52
N ASP A 127 6.59 -3.22 -3.96
CA ASP A 127 7.34 -3.83 -2.85
C ASP A 127 6.58 -3.69 -1.52
N GLY A 128 5.76 -2.64 -1.41
CA GLY A 128 4.97 -2.36 -0.22
C GLY A 128 3.70 -1.59 -0.53
N PHE A 129 2.66 -1.87 0.25
CA PHE A 129 1.36 -1.22 0.20
C PHE A 129 0.96 -0.74 1.59
N ARG A 130 0.46 0.49 1.69
CA ARG A 130 0.02 1.10 2.94
C ARG A 130 -1.31 1.80 2.80
N VAL A 131 -2.13 1.72 3.84
CA VAL A 131 -3.33 2.51 4.03
C VAL A 131 -3.03 3.63 5.03
N LEU A 132 -3.19 4.87 4.60
CA LEU A 132 -2.90 6.04 5.41
C LEU A 132 -4.13 6.47 6.22
N SER A 133 -3.91 7.26 7.27
CA SER A 133 -5.00 7.83 8.08
C SER A 133 -5.72 9.00 7.38
N SER A 134 -5.06 9.65 6.43
CA SER A 134 -5.68 10.65 5.56
C SER A 134 -6.71 10.02 4.62
N ALA A 135 -7.68 10.82 4.17
CA ALA A 135 -8.73 10.36 3.27
C ALA A 135 -9.12 11.45 2.28
N HIS A 136 -9.55 11.03 1.10
CA HIS A 136 -10.12 11.87 0.07
C HIS A 136 -11.33 11.15 -0.54
N ASP A 137 -12.38 11.91 -0.85
CA ASP A 137 -13.52 11.43 -1.64
C ASP A 137 -14.28 10.20 -1.11
N GLY A 138 -14.11 9.86 0.17
CA GLY A 138 -14.80 8.74 0.82
C GLY A 138 -13.95 7.49 1.02
N MET A 139 -12.67 7.53 0.64
CA MET A 139 -11.71 6.44 0.85
C MET A 139 -10.44 6.97 1.53
N ARG A 140 -9.75 6.12 2.29
CA ARG A 140 -8.40 6.43 2.78
C ARG A 140 -7.43 6.59 1.61
N ASP A 141 -6.43 7.43 1.80
CA ASP A 141 -5.30 7.49 0.86
C ASP A 141 -4.48 6.22 1.00
N ILE A 142 -3.85 5.80 -0.10
CA ILE A 142 -2.92 4.68 -0.11
C ILE A 142 -1.53 5.19 -0.49
N GLU A 143 -0.52 4.44 -0.09
CA GLU A 143 0.86 4.65 -0.48
C GLU A 143 1.46 3.33 -0.94
N GLU A 144 2.14 3.35 -2.07
CA GLU A 144 2.87 2.23 -2.61
C GLU A 144 4.35 2.54 -2.64
N THR A 145 5.17 1.54 -2.34
CA THR A 145 6.62 1.64 -2.43
C THR A 145 7.10 0.72 -3.54
N GLN A 146 7.94 1.23 -4.42
CA GLN A 146 8.68 0.46 -5.41
C GLN A 146 10.17 0.70 -5.21
N CYS A 147 10.96 -0.35 -5.07
CA CYS A 147 12.39 -0.28 -4.86
C CYS A 147 13.15 -0.94 -6.01
N THR A 148 14.26 -0.32 -6.37
CA THR A 148 15.31 -0.90 -7.20
C THR A 148 16.54 -1.20 -6.33
N ALA A 149 17.63 -1.65 -6.96
CA ALA A 149 18.90 -1.82 -6.26
C ALA A 149 19.48 -0.51 -5.70
N VAL A 150 19.05 0.65 -6.21
CA VAL A 150 19.67 1.95 -5.90
C VAL A 150 18.73 2.94 -5.20
N ASP A 151 17.44 2.88 -5.50
CA ASP A 151 16.44 3.83 -5.00
C ASP A 151 15.13 3.15 -4.60
N CYS A 152 14.34 3.86 -3.81
CA CYS A 152 12.97 3.51 -3.49
C CYS A 152 12.07 4.72 -3.74
N ASN A 153 11.01 4.51 -4.48
CA ASN A 153 9.96 5.48 -4.75
C ASN A 153 8.73 5.14 -3.91
N SER A 154 8.17 6.12 -3.23
CA SER A 154 6.89 6.03 -2.54
C SER A 154 5.86 6.93 -3.25
N MET A 155 4.87 6.31 -3.87
CA MET A 155 3.76 6.97 -4.55
C MET A 155 2.57 7.04 -3.62
N ARG A 156 2.08 8.24 -3.31
CA ARG A 156 0.81 8.42 -2.61
C ARG A 156 -0.30 8.60 -3.61
N LEU A 157 -1.36 7.81 -3.44
CA LEU A 157 -2.55 7.87 -4.27
C LEU A 157 -3.76 8.33 -3.46
N LYS A 158 -4.61 9.11 -4.11
CA LYS A 158 -5.88 9.59 -3.58
C LYS A 158 -7.01 9.03 -4.43
N PHE A 159 -8.11 8.67 -3.77
CA PHE A 159 -9.28 8.22 -4.49
C PHE A 159 -9.96 9.42 -5.17
N ASP A 160 -10.34 9.25 -6.44
CA ASP A 160 -11.15 10.21 -7.18
C ASP A 160 -12.55 9.60 -7.35
N ARG A 161 -13.55 10.21 -6.71
CA ARG A 161 -14.94 9.70 -6.77
C ARG A 161 -15.49 9.72 -8.20
N LYS A 162 -15.03 10.65 -9.04
CA LYS A 162 -15.56 10.82 -10.40
C LYS A 162 -15.17 9.64 -11.28
N SER A 163 -13.89 9.26 -11.28
CA SER A 163 -13.41 8.08 -12.01
C SER A 163 -13.62 6.76 -11.25
N ARG A 164 -13.93 6.83 -9.94
CA ARG A 164 -14.03 5.68 -9.03
C ARG A 164 -12.74 4.86 -9.00
N SER A 165 -11.59 5.53 -9.07
CA SER A 165 -10.27 4.89 -8.99
C SER A 165 -9.31 5.73 -8.15
N TYR A 166 -8.20 5.12 -7.72
CA TYR A 166 -7.07 5.89 -7.19
C TYR A 166 -6.31 6.61 -8.31
N LYS A 167 -5.75 7.78 -7.97
CA LYS A 167 -4.89 8.60 -8.83
C LYS A 167 -3.66 9.02 -8.04
N ALA A 168 -2.51 9.04 -8.72
CA ALA A 168 -1.27 9.56 -8.16
C ALA A 168 -1.47 11.02 -7.69
N ALA A 169 -1.04 11.32 -6.48
CA ALA A 169 -1.15 12.65 -5.87
C ALA A 169 0.22 13.26 -5.54
N SER A 170 1.20 12.43 -5.19
CA SER A 170 2.58 12.85 -4.95
C SER A 170 3.50 11.65 -4.99
N CYS A 171 4.76 11.85 -5.38
CA CYS A 171 5.79 10.82 -5.30
C CYS A 171 7.01 11.34 -4.56
N ARG A 172 7.65 10.48 -3.76
CA ARG A 172 8.92 10.74 -3.10
C ARG A 172 9.92 9.63 -3.43
N GLU A 173 11.13 10.01 -3.80
CA GLU A 173 12.25 9.11 -4.05
C GLU A 173 13.25 9.24 -2.91
N ALA A 174 13.78 8.13 -2.42
CA ALA A 174 14.91 8.10 -1.50
C ALA A 174 15.92 7.01 -1.91
N PRO A 175 17.23 7.22 -1.68
CA PRO A 175 18.21 6.14 -1.84
C PRO A 175 17.85 4.93 -0.98
N ALA A 176 18.04 3.72 -1.51
CA ALA A 176 17.71 2.48 -0.77
C ALA A 176 18.42 2.40 0.60
N LEU A 177 19.64 2.95 0.67
CA LEU A 177 20.49 2.95 1.87
C LEU A 177 20.32 4.18 2.79
N ASP A 178 19.59 5.22 2.36
CA ASP A 178 19.43 6.47 3.11
C ASP A 178 18.02 7.04 2.93
N LYS A 179 17.04 6.39 3.58
CA LYS A 179 15.61 6.74 3.52
C LYS A 179 15.29 8.15 4.05
N ASN A 180 16.25 8.84 4.68
CA ASN A 180 16.08 10.20 5.19
C ASN A 180 16.30 11.27 4.12
N LYS A 181 16.97 10.96 3.01
CA LYS A 181 17.16 11.87 1.88
C LYS A 181 16.07 11.67 0.85
N THR A 182 14.94 12.33 1.07
CA THR A 182 13.82 12.29 0.12
C THR A 182 13.85 13.47 -0.85
N LYS A 183 13.51 13.22 -2.11
CA LYS A 183 13.23 14.25 -3.13
C LYS A 183 11.92 13.91 -3.84
N PRO A 184 11.20 14.88 -4.43
CA PRO A 184 10.06 14.57 -5.28
C PRO A 184 10.51 13.71 -6.47
N CYS A 185 9.75 12.66 -6.80
CA CYS A 185 9.97 11.97 -8.08
C CYS A 185 9.46 12.87 -9.22
N GLY A 186 10.03 12.71 -10.41
CA GLY A 186 9.41 13.25 -11.63
C GLY A 186 8.08 12.54 -11.86
N LEU A 187 6.96 13.14 -11.42
CA LEU A 187 5.65 12.74 -11.92
C LEU A 187 5.64 13.12 -13.40
N GLY A 188 5.87 12.16 -14.29
CA GLY A 188 5.70 12.37 -15.72
C GLY A 188 4.33 13.01 -15.95
N GLN A 189 4.32 14.18 -16.59
CA GLN A 189 3.10 14.86 -17.01
C GLN A 189 2.38 14.04 -18.08
#